data_AF-A0A8J8FF54-F1
#
_entry.id   AF-A0A8J8FF54-F1
#
_cell.length_a   1.000
_cell.length_b   1.000
_cell.length_c   1.000
_cell.angle_alpha   90.00
_cell.angle_beta   90.00
_cell.angle_gamma   90.00
#
_symmetry.space_group_name_H-M   'P 1'
#
loop_
_entity.id
_entity.type
_entity.pdbx_description
1 polymer ?
#
loop_
_entity_poly.entity_id
_entity_poly.type
_entity_poly.pdbx_seq_one_letter_code
_entity_poly.pdbx_strand_id
1 'polypeptide(L)'
;MKNLFPFMLLLGSVCMGCGGSSPQPVMHFIPLVSSHFNFSADSSFAVPDGKAWEARKRAHDSCMGESFPANAIFIKSKDTFQIGAIVNRNTMKVVRTFNMANIPRDLLSDAFNFVTKPCYEKSVVPVSPAVFINEHIVLSVPGAANKVNEELNTAFQNSVQTEMETGSWLNIELTDAFGKILDTTTNALLLDYKNYLLDSANMVLIKSASITDVNFYITTAKPMSAPLLAALIQKPVVDMGNPLLHAQLFYISNTSFQLKFNSIFQIMGQFMQCKVE
;
A
#
# COMPACT_ATOMS: atom_id res chain seq x y z
N MET A 1 51.78 -24.01 58.65
CA MET A 1 51.59 -24.23 57.20
C MET A 1 50.71 -25.44 56.93
N LYS A 2 49.41 -25.36 57.27
CA LYS A 2 48.35 -26.28 56.84
C LYS A 2 47.07 -25.44 56.82
N ASN A 3 46.24 -25.59 55.79
CA ASN A 3 44.94 -24.91 55.56
C ASN A 3 44.91 -23.74 54.56
N LEU A 4 45.57 -23.88 53.40
CA LEU A 4 45.37 -22.95 52.26
C LEU A 4 44.93 -23.64 50.97
N PHE A 5 44.57 -24.93 51.04
CA PHE A 5 44.24 -25.74 49.87
C PHE A 5 42.75 -25.80 49.46
N PRO A 6 41.73 -25.57 50.32
CA PRO A 6 40.34 -25.69 49.86
C PRO A 6 39.80 -24.42 49.17
N PHE A 7 40.49 -23.28 49.29
CA PHE A 7 39.99 -22.01 48.73
C PHE A 7 40.32 -21.81 47.24
N MET A 8 41.35 -22.50 46.70
CA MET A 8 41.68 -22.42 45.28
C MET A 8 40.79 -23.28 44.37
N LEU A 9 40.08 -24.28 44.92
CA LEU A 9 39.15 -25.11 44.14
C LEU A 9 37.77 -24.47 43.94
N LEU A 10 37.42 -23.44 44.72
CA LEU A 10 36.17 -22.68 44.54
C LEU A 10 36.29 -21.52 43.54
N LEU A 11 37.52 -21.12 43.18
CA LEU A 11 37.78 -20.06 42.19
C LEU A 11 37.93 -20.61 40.76
N GLY A 12 38.11 -21.92 40.59
CA GLY A 12 38.20 -22.58 39.28
C GLY A 12 36.84 -22.89 38.63
N SER A 13 35.73 -22.80 39.38
CA SER A 13 34.38 -23.12 38.89
C SER A 13 33.58 -21.90 38.40
N VAL A 14 34.11 -20.68 38.52
CA VAL A 14 33.45 -19.45 38.04
C VAL A 14 33.75 -19.16 36.56
N CYS A 15 34.70 -19.86 35.93
CA CYS A 15 35.11 -19.61 34.55
C CYS A 15 34.52 -20.56 33.49
N MET A 16 33.65 -21.51 33.86
CA MET A 16 33.00 -22.44 32.90
C MET A 16 31.56 -22.04 32.52
N GLY A 17 31.12 -20.84 32.90
CA GLY A 17 29.77 -20.33 32.63
C GLY A 17 29.64 -19.41 31.40
N CYS A 18 30.69 -19.17 30.62
CA CYS A 18 30.55 -18.54 29.30
C CYS A 18 30.14 -19.62 28.29
N GLY A 19 28.97 -20.23 28.51
CA GLY A 19 28.30 -20.98 27.46
C GLY A 19 28.10 -20.00 26.32
N GLY A 20 28.78 -20.25 25.19
CA GLY A 20 28.63 -19.45 23.99
C GLY A 20 27.13 -19.35 23.70
N SER A 21 26.57 -18.16 23.90
CA SER A 21 25.20 -17.88 23.52
C SER A 21 25.14 -18.20 22.04
N SER A 22 24.46 -19.28 21.68
CA SER A 22 24.07 -19.51 20.29
C SER A 22 23.49 -18.20 19.77
N PRO A 23 23.91 -17.72 18.58
CA PRO A 23 23.37 -16.49 18.01
C PRO A 23 21.85 -16.54 18.15
N GLN A 24 21.26 -15.52 18.79
CA GLN A 24 19.82 -15.50 18.88
C GLN A 24 19.28 -15.39 17.46
N PRO A 25 18.31 -16.24 17.08
CA PRO A 25 17.73 -16.20 15.75
C PRO A 25 17.24 -14.78 15.44
N VAL A 26 17.66 -14.20 14.32
CA VAL A 26 17.31 -12.83 13.93
C VAL A 26 16.33 -12.88 12.78
N MET A 27 15.32 -12.02 12.83
CA MET A 27 14.39 -11.88 11.71
C MET A 27 14.99 -11.04 10.57
N HIS A 28 14.82 -11.57 9.36
CA HIS A 28 15.22 -10.94 8.12
C HIS A 28 14.03 -10.82 7.16
N PHE A 29 13.90 -9.67 6.50
CA PHE A 29 12.93 -9.47 5.42
C PHE A 29 13.59 -9.74 4.07
N ILE A 30 13.03 -10.70 3.33
CA ILE A 30 13.57 -11.12 2.04
C ILE A 30 12.66 -10.62 0.93
N PRO A 31 13.20 -9.90 -0.08
CA PRO A 31 12.46 -9.50 -1.27
C PRO A 31 11.75 -10.66 -1.94
N LEU A 32 10.47 -10.46 -2.26
CA LEU A 32 9.73 -11.36 -3.14
C LEU A 32 9.85 -10.89 -4.60
N VAL A 33 9.69 -11.82 -5.55
CA VAL A 33 9.61 -11.53 -6.99
C VAL A 33 8.23 -11.94 -7.51
N SER A 34 7.84 -11.47 -8.69
CA SER A 34 6.48 -11.65 -9.24
C SER A 34 5.97 -13.10 -9.25
N SER A 35 6.86 -14.09 -9.43
CA SER A 35 6.51 -15.51 -9.41
C SER A 35 6.09 -16.05 -8.03
N HIS A 36 6.30 -15.29 -6.96
CA HIS A 36 5.90 -15.66 -5.60
C HIS A 36 4.46 -15.27 -5.25
N PHE A 37 3.74 -14.62 -6.17
CA PHE A 37 2.40 -14.09 -5.92
C PHE A 37 1.36 -14.80 -6.78
N ASN A 38 0.18 -15.04 -6.22
CA ASN A 38 -0.97 -15.56 -6.95
C ASN A 38 -1.97 -14.44 -7.26
N PHE A 39 -1.72 -13.68 -8.33
CA PHE A 39 -2.57 -12.57 -8.76
C PHE A 39 -3.85 -13.09 -9.43
N SER A 40 -4.89 -13.38 -8.65
CA SER A 40 -6.23 -13.60 -9.22
C SER A 40 -6.82 -12.29 -9.73
N ALA A 41 -7.71 -12.37 -10.73
CA ALA A 41 -8.38 -11.19 -11.32
C ALA A 41 -9.10 -10.32 -10.26
N ASP A 42 -9.72 -10.97 -9.28
CA ASP A 42 -10.47 -10.34 -8.19
C ASP A 42 -9.61 -9.85 -7.02
N SER A 43 -8.29 -10.08 -7.06
CA SER A 43 -7.38 -9.62 -6.01
C SER A 43 -7.21 -8.10 -6.05
N SER A 44 -6.86 -7.53 -4.90
CA SER A 44 -6.55 -6.10 -4.76
C SER A 44 -5.14 -5.75 -5.21
N PHE A 45 -4.49 -6.67 -5.92
CA PHE A 45 -3.14 -6.52 -6.43
C PHE A 45 -3.09 -6.81 -7.94
N ALA A 46 -2.07 -6.31 -8.62
CA ALA A 46 -1.77 -6.68 -9.99
C ALA A 46 -0.25 -6.76 -10.23
N VAL A 47 0.12 -7.46 -11.30
CA VAL A 47 1.49 -7.55 -11.78
C VAL A 47 1.98 -6.14 -12.19
N PRO A 48 3.23 -5.75 -11.86
CA PRO A 48 3.82 -4.48 -12.30
C PRO A 48 4.25 -4.54 -13.78
N ASP A 49 3.31 -4.74 -14.68
CA ASP A 49 3.58 -4.79 -16.12
C ASP A 49 2.53 -4.02 -16.96
N GLY A 50 2.87 -3.84 -18.24
CA GLY A 50 2.01 -3.17 -19.21
C GLY A 50 1.88 -1.65 -19.04
N LYS A 51 1.02 -1.06 -19.87
CA LYS A 51 0.87 0.40 -20.00
C LYS A 51 0.41 1.09 -18.70
N ALA A 52 -0.40 0.41 -17.90
CA ALA A 52 -0.90 0.95 -16.63
C ALA A 52 0.23 1.08 -15.60
N TRP A 53 1.09 0.06 -15.50
CA TRP A 53 2.30 0.11 -14.68
C TRP A 53 3.25 1.20 -15.17
N GLU A 54 3.55 1.25 -16.46
CA GLU A 54 4.45 2.25 -17.03
C GLU A 54 3.98 3.69 -16.77
N ALA A 55 2.67 3.95 -16.90
CA ALA A 55 2.10 5.26 -16.62
C ALA A 55 2.22 5.64 -15.13
N ARG A 56 1.90 4.71 -14.21
CA ARG A 56 2.06 4.92 -12.76
C ARG A 56 3.51 5.13 -12.36
N LYS A 57 4.41 4.27 -12.86
CA LYS A 57 5.83 4.34 -12.57
C LYS A 57 6.42 5.66 -13.08
N ARG A 58 6.04 6.10 -14.27
CA ARG A 58 6.46 7.40 -14.81
C ARG A 58 6.01 8.56 -13.93
N ALA A 59 4.73 8.60 -13.55
CA ALA A 59 4.19 9.65 -12.69
C ALA A 59 4.84 9.64 -11.29
N HIS A 60 5.21 8.47 -10.79
CA HIS A 60 5.97 8.36 -9.55
C HIS A 60 7.40 8.85 -9.72
N ASP A 61 8.14 8.33 -10.70
CA ASP A 61 9.57 8.60 -10.85
C ASP A 61 9.85 10.06 -11.23
N SER A 62 8.94 10.72 -11.97
CA SER A 62 9.05 12.15 -12.25
C SER A 62 9.01 12.99 -10.98
N CYS A 63 8.22 12.54 -9.99
CA CYS A 63 8.07 13.18 -8.71
C CYS A 63 9.15 12.76 -7.71
N MET A 64 9.32 11.46 -7.46
CA MET A 64 10.12 10.90 -6.38
C MET A 64 11.55 10.52 -6.80
N GLY A 65 11.84 10.52 -8.10
CA GLY A 65 13.01 9.84 -8.65
C GLY A 65 12.84 8.31 -8.63
N GLU A 66 13.80 7.59 -9.20
CA GLU A 66 13.81 6.13 -9.18
C GLU A 66 13.88 5.61 -7.74
N SER A 67 12.75 5.13 -7.20
CA SER A 67 12.70 4.69 -5.80
C SER A 67 11.97 3.37 -5.56
N PHE A 68 11.28 2.80 -6.56
CA PHE A 68 10.73 1.44 -6.47
C PHE A 68 11.50 0.45 -7.34
N PRO A 69 11.99 -0.66 -6.76
CA PRO A 69 12.60 -1.75 -7.50
C PRO A 69 11.59 -2.47 -8.40
N ALA A 70 12.09 -3.27 -9.36
CA ALA A 70 11.28 -4.01 -10.33
C ALA A 70 10.26 -5.01 -9.72
N ASN A 71 10.32 -5.28 -8.41
CA ASN A 71 9.42 -6.16 -7.68
C ASN A 71 8.31 -5.44 -6.89
N ALA A 72 8.09 -4.16 -7.15
CA ALA A 72 6.91 -3.47 -6.64
C ALA A 72 5.62 -4.11 -7.17
N ILE A 73 4.54 -4.06 -6.39
CA ILE A 73 3.23 -4.58 -6.74
C ILE A 73 2.28 -3.41 -6.91
N PHE A 74 1.40 -3.53 -7.90
CA PHE A 74 0.28 -2.61 -8.07
C PHE A 74 -0.75 -2.85 -6.98
N ILE A 75 -1.09 -1.82 -6.21
CA ILE A 75 -2.23 -1.86 -5.29
C ILE A 75 -3.44 -1.27 -6.01
N LYS A 76 -4.50 -2.09 -6.14
CA LYS A 76 -5.81 -1.66 -6.63
C LYS A 76 -6.57 -1.04 -5.48
N SER A 77 -7.42 -0.08 -5.81
CA SER A 77 -8.22 0.67 -4.85
C SER A 77 -9.36 -0.13 -4.19
N LYS A 78 -9.46 -1.43 -4.47
CA LYS A 78 -10.53 -2.29 -3.94
C LYS A 78 -10.43 -2.41 -2.42
N ASP A 79 -9.22 -2.67 -1.95
CA ASP A 79 -8.89 -2.77 -0.53
C ASP A 79 -7.92 -1.66 -0.16
N THR A 80 -7.99 -1.24 1.11
CA THR A 80 -7.05 -0.27 1.65
C THR A 80 -5.99 -1.02 2.42
N PHE A 81 -4.74 -0.87 2.00
CA PHE A 81 -3.63 -1.47 2.72
C PHE A 81 -3.02 -0.45 3.66
N GLN A 82 -2.30 -0.93 4.65
CA GLN A 82 -1.50 -0.10 5.53
C GLN A 82 -0.10 -0.66 5.49
N ILE A 83 0.89 0.21 5.62
CA ILE A 83 2.27 -0.23 5.81
C ILE A 83 2.33 -1.21 7.00
N GLY A 84 3.04 -2.33 6.83
CA GLY A 84 3.04 -3.43 7.79
C GLY A 84 1.82 -4.36 7.73
N ALA A 85 0.89 -4.19 6.79
CA ALA A 85 -0.15 -5.20 6.58
C ALA A 85 0.48 -6.54 6.14
N ILE A 86 0.09 -7.62 6.83
CA ILE A 86 0.44 -8.99 6.49
C ILE A 86 -0.66 -9.52 5.57
N VAL A 87 -0.24 -10.06 4.43
CA VAL A 87 -1.08 -10.60 3.37
C VAL A 87 -0.69 -12.05 3.14
N ASN A 88 -1.68 -12.92 2.90
CA ASN A 88 -1.41 -14.30 2.51
C ASN A 88 -1.07 -14.36 1.01
N ARG A 89 0.06 -14.98 0.65
CA ARG A 89 0.61 -15.00 -0.72
C ARG A 89 -0.27 -15.75 -1.73
N ASN A 90 -1.04 -16.73 -1.25
CA ASN A 90 -1.87 -17.59 -2.11
C ASN A 90 -3.25 -16.98 -2.37
N THR A 91 -3.84 -16.35 -1.35
CA THR A 91 -5.19 -15.77 -1.43
C THR A 91 -5.18 -14.28 -1.73
N MET A 92 -4.03 -13.62 -1.54
CA MET A 92 -3.85 -12.18 -1.69
C MET A 92 -4.77 -11.35 -0.79
N LYS A 93 -5.19 -11.91 0.35
CA LYS A 93 -6.03 -11.24 1.36
C LYS A 93 -5.21 -10.83 2.57
N VAL A 94 -5.58 -9.71 3.18
CA VAL A 94 -5.03 -9.27 4.47
C VAL A 94 -5.36 -10.31 5.53
N VAL A 95 -4.33 -10.79 6.24
CA VAL A 95 -4.48 -11.69 7.40
C VAL A 95 -4.32 -10.93 8.72
N ARG A 96 -3.50 -9.88 8.73
CA ARG A 96 -3.29 -9.04 9.90
C ARG A 96 -2.89 -7.62 9.49
N THR A 97 -3.50 -6.61 10.09
CA THR A 97 -3.07 -5.23 9.95
C THR A 97 -2.17 -4.82 11.10
N PHE A 98 -1.15 -4.02 10.79
CA PHE A 98 -0.31 -3.41 11.82
C PHE A 98 -0.98 -2.11 12.28
N ASN A 99 -1.65 -2.15 13.44
CA ASN A 99 -2.29 -0.96 13.99
C ASN A 99 -1.27 -0.08 14.71
N MET A 100 -0.75 0.92 14.01
CA MET A 100 0.21 1.89 14.54
C MET A 100 -0.32 2.65 15.76
N ALA A 101 -1.64 2.81 15.94
CA ALA A 101 -2.20 3.53 17.09
C ALA A 101 -1.94 2.83 18.44
N ASN A 102 -1.67 1.52 18.41
CA ASN A 102 -1.43 0.71 19.61
C ASN A 102 0.05 0.62 19.99
N ILE A 103 0.92 1.34 19.28
CA ILE A 103 2.37 1.24 19.40
C ILE A 103 2.92 2.55 19.99
N PRO A 104 3.86 2.48 20.96
CA PRO A 104 4.55 3.65 21.46
C PRO A 104 5.20 4.48 20.33
N ARG A 105 5.12 5.81 20.42
CA ARG A 105 5.56 6.73 19.34
C ARG A 105 7.05 6.64 19.04
N ASP A 106 7.86 6.47 20.06
CA ASP A 106 9.31 6.23 19.99
C ASP A 106 9.62 4.99 19.15
N LEU A 107 8.89 3.91 19.40
CA LEU A 107 9.04 2.67 18.64
C LEU A 107 8.58 2.82 17.18
N LEU A 108 7.56 3.65 16.92
CA LEU A 108 7.15 4.00 15.55
C LEU A 108 8.20 4.83 14.82
N SER A 109 8.85 5.81 15.47
CA SER A 109 9.89 6.61 14.80
C SER A 109 11.10 5.76 14.39
N ASP A 110 11.43 4.73 15.15
CA ASP A 110 12.53 3.82 14.82
C ASP A 110 12.14 2.82 13.72
N ALA A 111 10.89 2.37 13.73
CA ALA A 111 10.40 1.34 12.80
C ALA A 111 10.08 1.87 11.40
N PHE A 112 9.87 3.18 11.21
CA PHE A 112 9.39 3.74 9.95
C PHE A 112 10.23 4.90 9.43
N ASN A 113 10.46 4.91 8.12
CA ASN A 113 10.98 6.05 7.38
C ASN A 113 9.88 6.66 6.50
N PHE A 114 9.83 8.00 6.45
CA PHE A 114 8.84 8.75 5.68
C PHE A 114 9.53 9.75 4.76
N VAL A 115 9.20 9.70 3.47
CA VAL A 115 9.65 10.69 2.48
C VAL A 115 8.43 11.27 1.80
N THR A 116 8.25 12.60 1.92
CA THR A 116 7.20 13.33 1.23
C THR A 116 7.80 14.25 0.17
N LYS A 117 7.14 14.33 -0.99
CA LYS A 117 7.48 15.32 -2.00
C LYS A 117 6.21 15.87 -2.66
N PRO A 118 5.96 17.18 -2.56
CA PRO A 118 4.87 17.80 -3.30
C PRO A 118 5.21 17.75 -4.80
N CYS A 119 4.30 17.20 -5.60
CA CYS A 119 4.50 17.07 -7.04
C CYS A 119 3.17 17.07 -7.78
N TYR A 120 2.78 18.26 -8.25
CA TYR A 120 1.53 18.49 -8.97
C TYR A 120 1.75 18.38 -10.47
N GLU A 121 2.00 17.16 -10.95
CA GLU A 121 2.20 16.90 -12.38
C GLU A 121 0.89 16.48 -13.03
N LYS A 122 0.56 17.15 -14.14
CA LYS A 122 -0.55 16.79 -15.01
C LYS A 122 -0.02 16.14 -16.28
N SER A 123 -0.52 14.95 -16.61
CA SER A 123 -0.08 14.17 -17.77
C SER A 123 -1.25 13.46 -18.45
N VAL A 124 -1.12 13.22 -19.77
CA VAL A 124 -2.06 12.36 -20.51
C VAL A 124 -1.74 10.92 -20.16
N VAL A 125 -2.75 10.15 -19.75
CA VAL A 125 -2.59 8.74 -19.38
C VAL A 125 -3.19 7.87 -20.48
N PRO A 126 -2.41 6.95 -21.09
CA PRO A 126 -2.87 6.13 -22.22
C PRO A 126 -3.70 4.91 -21.78
N VAL A 127 -4.28 4.94 -20.57
CA VAL A 127 -5.13 3.89 -20.01
C VAL A 127 -6.39 4.51 -19.41
N SER A 128 -7.47 3.75 -19.34
CA SER A 128 -8.69 4.24 -18.70
C SER A 128 -8.44 4.48 -17.20
N PRO A 129 -9.14 5.44 -16.58
CA PRO A 129 -9.07 5.64 -15.13
C PRO A 129 -9.45 4.37 -14.35
N ALA A 130 -10.37 3.55 -14.89
CA ALA A 130 -10.77 2.29 -14.29
C ALA A 130 -9.59 1.32 -14.15
N VAL A 131 -8.80 1.11 -15.21
CA VAL A 131 -7.58 0.29 -15.15
C VAL A 131 -6.58 0.88 -14.17
N PHE A 132 -6.50 2.21 -14.10
CA PHE A 132 -5.66 2.88 -13.14
C PHE A 132 -6.13 2.67 -11.70
N ILE A 133 -7.40 2.39 -11.41
CA ILE A 133 -7.93 2.38 -10.03
C ILE A 133 -8.26 0.93 -9.62
N ASN A 134 -9.24 0.35 -10.31
CA ASN A 134 -9.69 -1.02 -10.26
C ASN A 134 -10.65 -1.22 -11.46
N GLU A 135 -10.39 -2.21 -12.31
CA GLU A 135 -11.17 -2.48 -13.53
C GLU A 135 -12.67 -2.72 -13.25
N HIS A 136 -13.00 -3.22 -12.05
CA HIS A 136 -14.37 -3.51 -11.64
C HIS A 136 -15.02 -2.40 -10.80
N ILE A 137 -14.43 -1.21 -10.79
CA ILE A 137 -14.98 -0.12 -10.00
C ILE A 137 -16.27 0.41 -10.61
N VAL A 138 -17.27 0.60 -9.76
CA VAL A 138 -18.58 1.16 -10.13
C VAL A 138 -18.75 2.45 -9.36
N LEU A 139 -18.96 3.55 -10.09
CA LEU A 139 -19.27 4.85 -9.53
C LEU A 139 -20.78 4.97 -9.33
N SER A 140 -21.21 5.37 -8.14
CA SER A 140 -22.62 5.60 -7.84
C SER A 140 -22.81 6.98 -7.24
N VAL A 141 -23.70 7.77 -7.82
CA VAL A 141 -24.16 9.04 -7.23
C VAL A 141 -25.35 8.73 -6.32
N PRO A 142 -25.22 8.89 -4.99
CA PRO A 142 -26.32 8.59 -4.07
C PRO A 142 -27.58 9.40 -4.41
N GLY A 143 -28.72 8.70 -4.52
CA GLY A 143 -30.02 9.30 -4.83
C GLY A 143 -30.25 9.66 -6.31
N ALA A 144 -29.27 9.44 -7.20
CA ALA A 144 -29.47 9.58 -8.64
C ALA A 144 -30.26 8.39 -9.22
N ALA A 145 -30.95 8.63 -10.35
CA ALA A 145 -31.61 7.56 -11.08
C ALA A 145 -30.60 6.58 -11.69
N ASN A 146 -30.94 5.29 -11.78
CA ASN A 146 -30.06 4.24 -12.31
C ASN A 146 -29.44 4.59 -13.66
N LYS A 147 -30.21 5.19 -14.58
CA LYS A 147 -29.72 5.62 -15.90
C LYS A 147 -28.58 6.63 -15.84
N VAL A 148 -28.57 7.53 -14.83
CA VAL A 148 -27.47 8.49 -14.62
C VAL A 148 -26.20 7.74 -14.21
N ASN A 149 -26.32 6.77 -13.30
CA ASN A 149 -25.19 5.95 -12.87
C ASN A 149 -24.68 5.05 -14.01
N GLU A 150 -25.56 4.47 -14.82
CA GLU A 150 -25.19 3.69 -16.01
C GLU A 150 -24.42 4.54 -17.04
N GLU A 151 -24.91 5.75 -17.33
CA GLU A 151 -24.24 6.68 -18.23
C GLU A 151 -22.88 7.13 -17.69
N LEU A 152 -22.80 7.49 -16.40
CA LEU A 152 -21.57 7.87 -15.72
C LEU A 152 -20.51 6.75 -15.82
N ASN A 153 -20.88 5.51 -15.49
CA ASN A 153 -19.95 4.39 -15.57
C ASN A 153 -19.54 4.11 -17.02
N THR A 154 -20.46 4.22 -17.98
CA THR A 154 -20.14 4.07 -19.40
C THR A 154 -19.13 5.14 -19.85
N ALA A 155 -19.33 6.39 -19.42
CA ALA A 155 -18.44 7.51 -19.74
C ALA A 155 -17.06 7.36 -19.09
N PHE A 156 -17.00 6.87 -17.85
CA PHE A 156 -15.78 6.59 -17.11
C PHE A 156 -14.96 5.44 -17.74
N GLN A 157 -15.63 4.37 -18.17
CA GLN A 157 -14.99 3.20 -18.76
C GLN A 157 -14.56 3.43 -20.23
N ASN A 158 -15.37 4.17 -21.01
CA ASN A 158 -15.17 4.37 -22.45
C ASN A 158 -14.70 5.80 -22.80
N SER A 159 -13.89 6.40 -21.92
CA SER A 159 -13.30 7.72 -22.17
C SER A 159 -12.44 7.74 -23.44
N VAL A 160 -12.48 8.82 -24.21
CA VAL A 160 -11.63 9.00 -25.40
C VAL A 160 -10.26 9.57 -25.04
N GLN A 161 -10.23 10.44 -24.05
CA GLN A 161 -9.01 11.02 -23.49
C GLN A 161 -9.15 11.08 -21.99
N THR A 162 -8.05 10.74 -21.31
CA THR A 162 -7.91 10.89 -19.87
C THR A 162 -6.61 11.61 -19.58
N GLU A 163 -6.70 12.67 -18.79
CA GLU A 163 -5.54 13.31 -18.17
C GLU A 163 -5.58 13.03 -16.68
N MET A 164 -4.42 12.81 -16.08
CA MET A 164 -4.28 12.63 -14.64
C MET A 164 -3.40 13.75 -14.08
N GLU A 165 -3.85 14.34 -12.99
CA GLU A 165 -3.06 15.24 -12.16
C GLU A 165 -2.88 14.60 -10.79
N THR A 166 -1.62 14.38 -10.39
CA THR A 166 -1.28 13.80 -9.08
C THR A 166 -1.01 14.90 -8.07
N GLY A 167 -1.35 14.64 -6.81
CA GLY A 167 -0.96 15.49 -5.68
C GLY A 167 0.41 15.14 -5.10
N SER A 168 0.58 15.42 -3.81
CA SER A 168 1.82 15.10 -3.10
C SER A 168 2.04 13.59 -3.00
N TRP A 169 3.27 13.17 -3.18
CA TRP A 169 3.68 11.78 -3.01
C TRP A 169 4.21 11.54 -1.61
N LEU A 170 3.91 10.36 -1.08
CA LEU A 170 4.35 9.86 0.21
C LEU A 170 4.89 8.45 0.05
N ASN A 171 6.19 8.28 0.30
CA ASN A 171 6.83 6.98 0.45
C ASN A 171 7.01 6.66 1.93
N ILE A 172 6.53 5.49 2.34
CA ILE A 172 6.67 4.96 3.70
C ILE A 172 7.42 3.64 3.61
N GLU A 173 8.41 3.43 4.47
CA GLU A 173 9.21 2.21 4.55
C GLU A 173 9.33 1.73 5.99
N LEU A 174 9.15 0.41 6.20
CA LEU A 174 9.56 -0.30 7.41
C LEU A 174 11.07 -0.48 7.38
N THR A 175 11.73 -0.06 8.45
CA THR A 175 13.19 -0.16 8.59
C THR A 175 13.58 -1.54 9.15
N ASP A 176 14.86 -1.89 9.01
CA ASP A 176 15.42 -3.09 9.66
C ASP A 176 15.29 -3.08 11.18
N ALA A 177 15.11 -1.91 11.81
CA ALA A 177 14.87 -1.80 13.24
C ALA A 177 13.55 -2.48 13.65
N PHE A 178 12.56 -2.55 12.74
CA PHE A 178 11.31 -3.24 13.01
C PHE A 178 11.50 -4.73 13.30
N GLY A 179 12.40 -5.41 12.56
CA GLY A 179 12.75 -6.81 12.84
C GLY A 179 13.32 -6.98 14.25
N LYS A 180 14.28 -6.12 14.62
CA LYS A 180 14.90 -6.12 15.96
C LYS A 180 13.87 -5.88 17.06
N ILE A 181 12.97 -4.91 16.86
CA ILE A 181 11.88 -4.63 17.79
C ILE A 181 11.04 -5.88 18.03
N LEU A 182 10.61 -6.55 16.96
CA LEU A 182 9.79 -7.76 17.05
C LEU A 182 10.58 -8.94 17.66
N ASP A 183 11.90 -8.97 17.55
CA ASP A 183 12.75 -9.98 18.21
C ASP A 183 12.89 -9.77 19.71
N THR A 184 12.95 -8.52 20.17
CA THR A 184 13.20 -8.19 21.58
C THR A 184 11.94 -7.84 22.37
N THR A 185 10.78 -7.76 21.71
CA THR A 185 9.54 -7.31 22.36
C THR A 185 8.95 -8.34 23.31
N THR A 186 8.38 -7.87 24.41
CA THR A 186 7.53 -8.66 25.32
C THR A 186 6.05 -8.31 25.17
N ASN A 187 5.71 -7.39 24.27
CA ASN A 187 4.34 -6.95 24.04
C ASN A 187 3.56 -8.07 23.33
N ALA A 188 2.49 -8.55 23.96
CA ALA A 188 1.68 -9.66 23.44
C ALA A 188 1.10 -9.40 22.03
N LEU A 189 0.75 -8.15 21.68
CA LEU A 189 0.22 -7.80 20.36
C LEU A 189 1.29 -7.88 19.27
N LEU A 190 2.53 -7.46 19.59
CA LEU A 190 3.67 -7.55 18.68
C LEU A 190 4.16 -9.00 18.53
N LEU A 191 4.10 -9.79 19.61
CA LEU A 191 4.38 -11.22 19.56
C LEU A 191 3.35 -11.98 18.70
N ASP A 192 2.06 -11.66 18.85
CA ASP A 192 0.99 -12.20 17.99
C ASP A 192 1.23 -11.82 16.52
N TYR A 193 1.52 -10.55 16.24
CA TYR A 193 1.86 -10.08 14.90
C TYR A 193 3.07 -10.82 14.31
N LYS A 194 4.13 -11.04 15.10
CA LYS A 194 5.31 -11.81 14.72
C LYS A 194 4.94 -13.24 14.30
N ASN A 195 4.03 -13.91 15.01
CA ASN A 195 3.62 -15.28 14.67
C ASN A 195 2.98 -15.36 13.28
N TYR A 196 2.11 -14.40 12.92
CA TYR A 196 1.57 -14.32 11.55
C TYR A 196 2.65 -14.04 10.51
N LEU A 197 3.63 -13.21 10.88
CA LEU A 197 4.72 -12.81 9.99
C LEU A 197 5.66 -13.98 9.65
N LEU A 198 5.87 -14.90 10.60
CA LEU A 198 6.73 -16.07 10.46
C LEU A 198 6.08 -17.24 9.71
N ASP A 199 4.77 -17.20 9.47
CA ASP A 199 4.12 -18.17 8.60
C ASP A 199 4.60 -17.97 7.16
N SER A 200 5.20 -19.03 6.61
CA SER A 200 5.71 -19.04 5.24
C SER A 200 4.64 -18.75 4.18
N ALA A 201 3.35 -18.94 4.45
CA ALA A 201 2.29 -18.58 3.52
C ALA A 201 2.07 -17.06 3.43
N ASN A 202 2.65 -16.27 4.34
CA ASN A 202 2.40 -14.85 4.47
C ASN A 202 3.58 -13.98 3.97
N MET A 203 3.26 -12.72 3.74
CA MET A 203 4.18 -11.67 3.34
C MET A 203 3.73 -10.36 3.97
N VAL A 204 4.63 -9.39 4.09
CA VAL A 204 4.36 -8.09 4.70
C VAL A 204 4.66 -6.96 3.73
N LEU A 205 3.79 -5.95 3.71
CA LEU A 205 4.02 -4.70 2.98
C LEU A 205 5.05 -3.86 3.75
N ILE A 206 6.27 -3.76 3.22
CA ILE A 206 7.38 -3.05 3.88
C ILE A 206 7.74 -1.72 3.25
N LYS A 207 7.33 -1.46 2.00
CA LYS A 207 7.41 -0.13 1.39
C LYS A 207 6.09 0.16 0.71
N SER A 208 5.63 1.41 0.76
CA SER A 208 4.44 1.84 0.05
C SER A 208 4.62 3.24 -0.50
N ALA A 209 4.18 3.45 -1.74
CA ALA A 209 3.98 4.77 -2.33
C ALA A 209 2.49 5.09 -2.35
N SER A 210 2.19 6.30 -1.90
CA SER A 210 0.84 6.86 -1.91
C SER A 210 0.84 8.25 -2.52
N ILE A 211 -0.31 8.64 -3.08
CA ILE A 211 -0.58 10.00 -3.55
C ILE A 211 -1.67 10.59 -2.65
N THR A 212 -1.54 11.84 -2.21
CA THR A 212 -2.52 12.49 -1.31
C THR A 212 -3.84 12.85 -1.98
N ASP A 213 -3.81 13.04 -3.29
CA ASP A 213 -4.96 13.40 -4.11
C ASP A 213 -4.66 13.06 -5.57
N VAL A 214 -5.70 12.66 -6.31
CA VAL A 214 -5.58 12.33 -7.74
C VAL A 214 -6.80 12.90 -8.45
N ASN A 215 -6.57 13.61 -9.55
CA ASN A 215 -7.63 14.13 -10.40
C ASN A 215 -7.56 13.44 -11.77
N PHE A 216 -8.66 12.83 -12.19
CA PHE A 216 -8.84 12.38 -13.56
C PHE A 216 -9.73 13.35 -14.30
N TYR A 217 -9.24 13.88 -15.42
CA TYR A 217 -10.00 14.68 -16.37
C TYR A 217 -10.41 13.77 -17.51
N ILE A 218 -11.71 13.51 -17.62
CA ILE A 218 -12.27 12.48 -18.49
C ILE A 218 -13.06 13.16 -19.60
N THR A 219 -12.70 12.87 -20.85
CA THR A 219 -13.42 13.34 -22.04
C THR A 219 -14.17 12.19 -22.71
N THR A 220 -15.44 12.41 -22.99
CA THR A 220 -16.36 11.43 -23.60
C THR A 220 -16.43 11.63 -25.12
N ALA A 221 -16.76 10.56 -25.85
CA ALA A 221 -16.89 10.61 -27.32
C ALA A 221 -18.12 11.41 -27.79
N LYS A 222 -19.15 11.51 -26.94
CA LYS A 222 -20.42 12.19 -27.23
C LYS A 222 -20.78 13.08 -26.05
N PRO A 223 -21.57 14.15 -26.28
CA PRO A 223 -22.11 14.96 -25.19
C PRO A 223 -22.87 14.10 -24.18
N MET A 224 -22.68 14.39 -22.90
CA MET A 224 -23.42 13.80 -21.79
C MET A 224 -24.88 14.27 -21.81
N SER A 225 -25.77 13.45 -21.28
CA SER A 225 -27.19 13.77 -21.18
C SER A 225 -27.45 14.91 -20.19
N ALA A 226 -28.52 15.67 -20.41
CA ALA A 226 -28.91 16.74 -19.50
C ALA A 226 -29.07 16.28 -18.02
N PRO A 227 -29.64 15.09 -17.73
CA PRO A 227 -29.65 14.54 -16.36
C PRO A 227 -28.26 14.35 -15.75
N LEU A 228 -27.30 13.78 -16.50
CA LEU A 228 -25.94 13.59 -16.00
C LEU A 228 -25.25 14.94 -15.78
N LEU A 229 -25.40 15.89 -16.71
CA LEU A 229 -24.86 17.24 -16.56
C LEU A 229 -25.41 17.94 -15.30
N ALA A 230 -26.72 17.87 -15.07
CA ALA A 230 -27.35 18.43 -13.89
C ALA A 230 -26.80 17.82 -12.60
N ALA A 231 -26.57 16.49 -12.58
CA ALA A 231 -25.94 15.83 -11.45
C ALA A 231 -24.51 16.32 -11.22
N LEU A 232 -23.68 16.38 -12.26
CA LEU A 232 -22.27 16.78 -12.18
C LEU A 232 -22.08 18.24 -11.70
N ILE A 233 -22.99 19.15 -12.04
CA ILE A 233 -22.96 20.55 -11.59
C ILE A 233 -23.09 20.66 -10.06
N GLN A 234 -23.80 19.72 -9.43
CA GLN A 234 -23.93 19.67 -7.96
C GLN A 234 -22.67 19.17 -7.25
N LYS A 235 -21.64 18.79 -8.00
CA LYS A 235 -20.36 18.27 -7.50
C LYS A 235 -20.55 17.08 -6.55
N PRO A 236 -21.24 16.01 -6.98
CA PRO A 236 -21.65 14.95 -6.08
C PRO A 236 -20.43 14.16 -5.57
N VAL A 237 -20.49 13.78 -4.30
CA VAL A 237 -19.62 12.73 -3.76
C VAL A 237 -20.15 11.40 -4.30
N VAL A 238 -19.26 10.58 -4.83
CA VAL A 238 -19.61 9.26 -5.37
C VAL A 238 -19.25 8.16 -4.40
N ASP A 239 -20.14 7.17 -4.30
CA ASP A 239 -19.85 5.90 -3.68
C ASP A 239 -19.14 5.00 -4.70
N MET A 240 -18.09 4.32 -4.23
CA MET A 240 -17.24 3.43 -5.01
C MET A 240 -17.12 2.04 -4.37
N GLY A 241 -17.96 1.74 -3.37
CA GLY A 241 -17.94 0.48 -2.63
C GLY A 241 -16.74 0.32 -1.68
N ASN A 242 -15.85 1.32 -1.60
CA ASN A 242 -14.75 1.38 -0.63
C ASN A 242 -14.93 2.62 0.26
N PRO A 243 -15.23 2.45 1.57
CA PRO A 243 -15.51 3.55 2.47
C PRO A 243 -14.30 4.45 2.78
N LEU A 244 -13.09 4.02 2.46
CA LEU A 244 -11.85 4.78 2.70
C LEU A 244 -11.41 5.60 1.49
N LEU A 245 -12.10 5.46 0.35
CA LEU A 245 -11.89 6.25 -0.85
C LEU A 245 -13.04 7.21 -1.05
N HIS A 246 -12.75 8.49 -0.84
CA HIS A 246 -13.70 9.56 -1.10
C HIS A 246 -13.41 10.16 -2.46
N ALA A 247 -14.34 9.99 -3.39
CA ALA A 247 -14.25 10.63 -4.68
C ALA A 247 -15.42 11.60 -4.90
N GLN A 248 -15.13 12.64 -5.67
CA GLN A 248 -16.08 13.69 -6.01
C GLN A 248 -16.00 13.98 -7.51
N LEU A 249 -17.16 14.14 -8.12
CA LEU A 249 -17.27 14.49 -9.53
C LEU A 249 -17.41 16.00 -9.70
N PHE A 250 -16.88 16.55 -10.79
CA PHE A 250 -17.08 17.94 -11.17
C PHE A 250 -17.40 18.05 -12.66
N TYR A 251 -18.39 18.87 -12.99
CA TYR A 251 -18.65 19.28 -14.36
C TYR A 251 -17.52 20.16 -14.90
N ILE A 252 -17.07 19.91 -16.13
CA ILE A 252 -16.13 20.76 -16.87
C ILE A 252 -16.80 21.32 -18.13
N SER A 253 -17.32 20.43 -18.97
CA SER A 253 -18.00 20.76 -20.23
C SER A 253 -19.06 19.72 -20.56
N ASN A 254 -19.81 19.94 -21.64
CA ASN A 254 -20.81 18.97 -22.11
C ASN A 254 -20.21 17.60 -22.50
N THR A 255 -18.90 17.51 -22.75
CA THR A 255 -18.18 16.28 -23.10
C THR A 255 -17.08 15.94 -22.10
N SER A 256 -16.98 16.62 -20.96
CA SER A 256 -15.90 16.37 -20.00
C SER A 256 -16.30 16.57 -18.55
N PHE A 257 -15.75 15.74 -17.67
CA PHE A 257 -15.92 15.83 -16.23
C PHE A 257 -14.62 15.45 -15.52
N GLN A 258 -14.50 15.88 -14.27
CA GLN A 258 -13.39 15.54 -13.38
C GLN A 258 -13.86 14.51 -12.37
N LEU A 259 -13.05 13.48 -12.09
CA LEU A 259 -13.16 12.64 -10.90
C LEU A 259 -11.96 12.92 -10.00
N LYS A 260 -12.22 13.50 -8.82
CA LYS A 260 -11.21 13.82 -7.83
C LYS A 260 -11.26 12.82 -6.68
N PHE A 261 -10.12 12.25 -6.32
CA PHE A 261 -9.91 11.47 -5.11
C PHE A 261 -9.30 12.36 -4.03
N ASN A 262 -9.94 12.41 -2.86
CA ASN A 262 -9.45 13.14 -1.69
C ASN A 262 -9.13 12.13 -0.58
N SER A 263 -7.98 11.48 -0.65
CA SER A 263 -7.46 10.58 0.40
C SER A 263 -6.05 10.11 0.05
N ILE A 264 -5.38 9.47 1.00
CA ILE A 264 -4.11 8.77 0.76
C ILE A 264 -4.39 7.56 -0.15
N PHE A 265 -4.06 7.70 -1.41
CA PHE A 265 -4.23 6.69 -2.44
C PHE A 265 -2.94 5.88 -2.59
N GLN A 266 -2.88 4.71 -1.93
CA GLN A 266 -1.78 3.77 -2.10
C GLN A 266 -1.83 3.11 -3.48
N ILE A 267 -0.73 3.16 -4.20
CA ILE A 267 -0.68 2.69 -5.59
C ILE A 267 0.44 1.70 -5.87
N MET A 268 1.52 1.74 -5.10
CA MET A 268 2.62 0.81 -5.24
C MET A 268 3.06 0.32 -3.87
N GLY A 269 3.44 -0.95 -3.80
CA GLY A 269 3.91 -1.57 -2.58
C GLY A 269 5.04 -2.55 -2.84
N GLN A 270 5.98 -2.66 -1.91
CA GLN A 270 6.98 -3.73 -1.92
C GLN A 270 6.65 -4.72 -0.81
N PHE A 271 6.47 -5.99 -1.17
CA PHE A 271 6.24 -7.05 -0.21
C PHE A 271 7.51 -7.88 0.01
N MET A 272 7.70 -8.28 1.26
CA MET A 272 8.79 -9.18 1.65
C MET A 272 8.25 -10.35 2.47
N GLN A 273 8.97 -11.47 2.44
CA GLN A 273 8.75 -12.58 3.34
C GLN A 273 9.69 -12.44 4.54
N CYS A 274 9.19 -12.65 5.75
CA CYS A 274 10.04 -12.75 6.92
C CYS A 274 10.62 -14.16 7.06
N LYS A 275 11.88 -14.25 7.43
CA LYS A 275 12.56 -15.49 7.82
C LYS A 275 13.34 -15.30 9.10
N VAL A 276 13.60 -16.40 9.78
CA VAL A 276 14.47 -16.47 10.95
C VAL A 276 15.73 -17.21 10.53
N GLU A 277 16.89 -16.60 10.75
CA GLU A 277 18.22 -17.18 10.49
C GLU A 277 19.09 -17.17 11.75
#